data_AF-A0A968UL93-F1
#
_entry.id   AF-A0A968UL93-F1
#
_cell.length_a   1.000
_cell.length_b   1.000
_cell.length_c   1.000
_cell.angle_alpha   90.00
_cell.angle_beta   90.00
_cell.angle_gamma   90.00
#
_symmetry.space_group_name_H-M   'P 1'
#
loop_
_entity.id
_entity.type
_entity.pdbx_description
1 polymer ?
#
loop_
_entity_poly.entity_id
_entity_poly.type
_entity_poly.pdbx_seq_one_letter_code
_entity_poly.pdbx_strand_id
1 'polypeptide(L)'
;MVWGRYKPDQPRTGSNGKLVKYESPPKTPNRVTYFRIPLHIWNRIAARYGIKRYHSPLALRLTARTQPVNFWSWVKSCPEVPVILTEGEKKAGALLSQGYAAISLPGIWGGREPKDPDKKLHHDLLPLAQQGRTFIILFDYDQKQSTRKAVYDATLATGKAIEATGANCKVALLPGPEKGVDDFITARGDSASGHLSRIINNAHSIEEYRLIGNPNDDELIKYAPDTTLCVPYLPNAKEIDLNRSGLIGIKSEMATGKTSIVKNYRLNHRDARFLVLGHRITLLRELSQVSKLNTSLYSDLPAGQLDKVNALSITIDSLYKLKTAANKYDCIFIDEARQVMNHALSAATCKQHRQEILMSLMYFIRSAKQVIIADAHLDDNTIDFFRAMRPVGEVPLIIKNDYKSPSRDVYYYQGNDSSALVAKLVAAIKQGKRVMVVSDSKKTILKLEAVFNEKAGHQKWI
;
A
#
# COMPACT_ATOMS: atom_id res chain seq x y z
N MET A 1 -26.65 -26.65 -19.76
CA MET A 1 -26.79 -27.41 -18.49
C MET A 1 -27.03 -26.41 -17.37
N VAL A 2 -28.07 -26.60 -16.55
CA VAL A 2 -28.40 -25.71 -15.44
C VAL A 2 -27.46 -26.04 -14.28
N TRP A 3 -26.38 -25.28 -14.14
CA TRP A 3 -25.44 -25.40 -13.01
C TRP A 3 -25.68 -24.25 -12.03
N GLY A 4 -25.61 -24.54 -10.74
CA GLY A 4 -25.72 -23.55 -9.67
C GLY A 4 -25.40 -24.18 -8.31
N ARG A 5 -25.09 -23.35 -7.33
CA ARG A 5 -24.87 -23.78 -5.94
C ARG A 5 -26.11 -23.53 -5.09
N TYR A 6 -26.42 -24.47 -4.21
CA TYR A 6 -27.47 -24.34 -3.22
C TYR A 6 -26.90 -23.72 -1.94
N LYS A 7 -27.62 -22.78 -1.34
CA LYS A 7 -27.29 -22.22 -0.02
C LYS A 7 -28.27 -22.79 1.00
N PRO A 8 -27.90 -23.81 1.79
CA PRO A 8 -28.77 -24.36 2.81
C PRO A 8 -29.03 -23.33 3.93
N ASP A 9 -30.22 -23.39 4.53
CA ASP A 9 -30.54 -22.61 5.73
C ASP A 9 -29.74 -23.12 6.94
N GLN A 10 -29.47 -24.43 6.98
CA GLN A 10 -28.64 -25.09 7.97
C GLN A 10 -27.41 -25.72 7.29
N PRO A 11 -26.30 -24.97 7.15
CA PRO A 11 -25.10 -25.48 6.50
C PRO A 11 -24.42 -26.57 7.31
N ARG A 12 -23.99 -27.64 6.65
CA ARG A 12 -23.20 -28.71 7.28
C ARG A 12 -21.77 -28.26 7.55
N THR A 13 -21.11 -28.94 8.48
CA THR A 13 -19.68 -28.78 8.75
C THR A 13 -18.86 -29.59 7.73
N GLY A 14 -17.85 -28.96 7.14
CA GLY A 14 -16.89 -29.61 6.24
C GLY A 14 -15.82 -30.40 7.00
N SER A 15 -15.01 -31.16 6.28
CA SER A 15 -13.90 -31.95 6.84
C SER A 15 -12.83 -31.12 7.55
N ASN A 16 -12.76 -29.82 7.28
CA ASN A 16 -11.85 -28.87 7.91
C ASN A 16 -12.47 -28.14 9.12
N GLY A 17 -13.63 -28.60 9.62
CA GLY A 17 -14.34 -27.99 10.74
C GLY A 17 -15.06 -26.68 10.42
N LYS A 18 -15.03 -26.20 9.16
CA LYS A 18 -15.71 -24.97 8.74
C LYS A 18 -17.08 -25.27 8.13
N LEU A 19 -18.03 -24.36 8.34
CA LEU A 19 -19.37 -24.45 7.73
C LEU A 19 -19.29 -24.31 6.20
N VAL A 20 -19.91 -25.25 5.49
CA VAL A 20 -20.05 -25.22 4.04
C VAL A 20 -21.26 -24.37 3.69
N LYS A 21 -21.03 -23.07 3.43
CA LYS A 21 -22.09 -22.10 3.15
C LYS A 21 -22.82 -22.33 1.82
N TYR A 22 -22.14 -22.91 0.82
CA TYR A 22 -22.68 -23.16 -0.50
C TYR A 22 -22.31 -24.58 -0.95
N GLU A 23 -23.28 -25.30 -1.46
CA GLU A 23 -23.13 -26.69 -1.90
C GLU A 23 -23.24 -26.79 -3.42
N SER A 24 -22.26 -27.44 -4.03
CA SER A 24 -22.25 -27.79 -5.44
C SER A 24 -22.89 -29.17 -5.64
N PRO A 25 -23.48 -29.45 -6.82
CA PRO A 25 -23.94 -30.79 -7.15
C PRO A 25 -22.84 -31.84 -6.94
N PRO A 26 -23.18 -33.04 -6.42
CA PRO A 26 -22.19 -34.06 -6.13
C PRO A 26 -21.28 -34.35 -7.33
N LYS A 27 -19.99 -34.55 -7.06
CA LYS A 27 -18.95 -34.88 -8.07
C LYS A 27 -18.76 -33.83 -9.18
N THR A 28 -19.29 -32.61 -9.00
CA THR A 28 -19.14 -31.53 -9.97
C THR A 28 -18.17 -30.48 -9.43
N PRO A 29 -17.15 -30.05 -10.21
CA PRO A 29 -16.26 -28.97 -9.78
C PRO A 29 -17.05 -27.66 -9.64
N ASN A 30 -16.55 -26.76 -8.79
CA ASN A 30 -17.08 -25.40 -8.71
C ASN A 30 -16.84 -24.67 -10.04
N ARG A 31 -17.86 -23.97 -10.56
CA ARG A 31 -17.80 -23.20 -11.81
C ARG A 31 -18.16 -21.74 -11.56
N VAL A 32 -18.02 -20.92 -12.60
CA VAL A 32 -18.59 -19.57 -12.59
C VAL A 32 -20.12 -19.68 -12.61
N THR A 33 -20.80 -18.78 -11.89
CA THR A 33 -22.27 -18.81 -11.75
C THR A 33 -22.91 -17.76 -12.63
N TYR A 34 -23.77 -18.22 -13.53
CA TYR A 34 -24.66 -17.40 -14.34
C TYR A 34 -26.09 -17.46 -13.77
N PHE A 35 -26.60 -16.34 -13.28
CA PHE A 35 -27.98 -16.28 -12.77
C PHE A 35 -29.01 -16.27 -13.90
N ARG A 36 -30.17 -16.88 -13.66
CA ARG A 36 -31.36 -16.65 -14.48
C ARG A 36 -31.94 -15.28 -14.12
N ILE A 37 -31.88 -14.33 -15.07
CA ILE A 37 -32.26 -12.93 -14.80
C ILE A 37 -33.73 -12.67 -15.16
N PRO A 38 -34.55 -12.15 -14.22
CA PRO A 38 -35.90 -11.69 -14.48
C PRO A 38 -35.95 -10.50 -15.46
N LEU A 39 -37.07 -10.36 -16.18
CA LEU A 39 -37.22 -9.32 -17.20
C LEU A 39 -37.05 -7.90 -16.65
N HIS A 40 -37.50 -7.62 -15.43
CA HIS A 40 -37.38 -6.29 -14.82
C HIS A 40 -35.92 -5.90 -14.53
N ILE A 41 -35.08 -6.85 -14.08
CA ILE A 41 -33.64 -6.61 -13.90
C ILE A 41 -32.96 -6.43 -15.25
N TRP A 42 -33.30 -7.26 -16.23
CA TRP A 42 -32.78 -7.11 -17.59
C TRP A 42 -33.13 -5.72 -18.17
N ASN A 43 -34.37 -5.27 -18.03
CA ASN A 43 -34.78 -3.92 -18.47
C ASN A 43 -33.99 -2.82 -17.75
N ARG A 44 -33.74 -2.96 -16.44
CA ARG A 44 -32.91 -2.03 -15.67
C ARG A 44 -31.48 -1.96 -16.19
N ILE A 45 -30.87 -3.10 -16.51
CA ILE A 45 -29.52 -3.17 -17.09
C ILE A 45 -29.49 -2.52 -18.47
N ALA A 46 -30.46 -2.86 -19.33
CA ALA A 46 -30.55 -2.27 -20.67
C ALA A 46 -30.72 -0.74 -20.62
N ALA A 47 -31.59 -0.24 -19.74
CA ALA A 47 -31.79 1.19 -19.52
C ALA A 47 -30.51 1.89 -19.03
N ARG A 48 -29.77 1.27 -18.10
CA ARG A 48 -28.51 1.83 -17.58
C ARG A 48 -27.49 2.10 -18.70
N TYR A 49 -27.41 1.22 -19.69
CA TYR A 49 -26.47 1.34 -20.80
C TYR A 49 -27.10 1.93 -22.07
N GLY A 50 -28.32 2.48 -21.98
CA GLY A 50 -28.99 3.14 -23.11
C GLY A 50 -29.40 2.19 -24.25
N ILE A 51 -29.47 0.88 -24.00
CA ILE A 51 -29.76 -0.12 -25.02
C ILE A 51 -31.27 -0.31 -25.12
N LYS A 52 -31.86 0.10 -26.26
CA LYS A 52 -33.28 -0.13 -26.55
C LYS A 52 -33.53 -1.62 -26.75
N ARG A 53 -34.53 -2.14 -26.03
CA ARG A 53 -35.01 -3.52 -26.22
C ARG A 53 -36.27 -3.51 -27.07
N TYR A 54 -36.17 -4.03 -28.28
CA TYR A 54 -37.31 -4.14 -29.21
C TYR A 54 -38.11 -5.44 -29.04
N HIS A 55 -37.80 -6.23 -28.01
CA HIS A 55 -38.50 -7.50 -27.80
C HIS A 55 -39.71 -7.29 -26.90
N SER A 56 -40.91 -7.21 -27.50
CA SER A 56 -42.15 -7.39 -26.76
C SER A 56 -42.17 -8.79 -26.09
N PRO A 57 -42.92 -8.99 -24.99
CA PRO A 57 -43.08 -10.32 -24.40
C PRO A 57 -43.51 -11.40 -25.42
N LEU A 58 -44.27 -11.00 -26.44
CA LEU A 58 -44.65 -11.85 -27.56
C LEU A 58 -43.46 -12.19 -28.48
N ALA A 59 -42.61 -11.21 -28.81
CA ALA A 59 -41.40 -11.43 -29.61
C ALA A 59 -40.41 -12.37 -28.92
N LEU A 60 -40.25 -12.27 -27.59
CA LEU A 60 -39.45 -13.22 -26.79
C LEU A 60 -40.05 -14.64 -26.79
N ARG A 61 -41.38 -14.76 -26.71
CA ARG A 61 -42.08 -16.06 -26.77
C ARG A 61 -41.98 -16.72 -28.15
N LEU A 62 -42.03 -15.94 -29.23
CA LEU A 62 -41.92 -16.42 -30.60
C LEU A 62 -40.48 -16.84 -30.95
N THR A 63 -39.48 -16.03 -30.59
CA THR A 63 -38.06 -16.40 -30.74
C THR A 63 -37.68 -17.60 -29.90
N ALA A 64 -38.24 -17.75 -28.70
CA ALA A 64 -38.00 -18.92 -27.84
C ALA A 64 -38.45 -20.27 -28.44
N ARG A 65 -39.28 -20.28 -29.49
CA ARG A 65 -39.65 -21.51 -30.21
C ARG A 65 -38.54 -22.02 -31.15
N THR A 66 -37.59 -21.17 -31.55
CA THR A 66 -36.49 -21.52 -32.45
C THR A 66 -35.10 -21.35 -31.82
N GLN A 67 -34.89 -20.32 -30.99
CA GLN A 67 -33.74 -20.14 -30.10
C GLN A 67 -34.13 -19.31 -28.86
N PRO A 68 -34.09 -19.85 -27.63
CA PRO A 68 -34.43 -19.08 -26.42
C PRO A 68 -33.44 -17.95 -26.16
N VAL A 69 -33.85 -16.72 -26.50
CA VAL A 69 -33.13 -15.50 -26.12
C VAL A 69 -33.24 -15.32 -24.61
N ASN A 70 -32.14 -15.52 -23.90
CA ASN A 70 -32.00 -15.25 -22.48
C ASN A 70 -31.10 -14.03 -22.25
N PHE A 71 -31.05 -13.57 -21.00
CA PHE A 71 -30.26 -12.41 -20.64
C PHE A 71 -28.79 -12.51 -21.06
N TRP A 72 -28.15 -13.66 -20.86
CA TRP A 72 -26.72 -13.83 -21.16
C TRP A 72 -26.43 -13.95 -22.66
N SER A 73 -27.34 -14.53 -23.45
CA SER A 73 -27.23 -14.46 -24.91
C SER A 73 -27.38 -13.03 -25.43
N TRP A 74 -28.21 -12.20 -24.77
CA TRP A 74 -28.31 -10.78 -25.09
C TRP A 74 -27.07 -9.98 -24.65
N VAL A 75 -26.55 -10.23 -23.44
CA VAL A 75 -25.28 -9.63 -23.00
C VAL A 75 -24.19 -9.98 -24.02
N LYS A 76 -24.11 -11.24 -24.50
CA LYS A 76 -23.18 -11.67 -25.55
C LYS A 76 -23.33 -10.90 -26.86
N SER A 77 -24.56 -10.52 -27.26
CA SER A 77 -24.79 -9.71 -28.46
C SER A 77 -24.58 -8.19 -28.26
N CYS A 78 -24.43 -7.74 -27.01
CA CYS A 78 -24.23 -6.33 -26.65
C CYS A 78 -22.88 -6.15 -25.95
N PRO A 79 -21.75 -6.06 -26.69
CA PRO A 79 -20.41 -5.88 -26.12
C PRO A 79 -20.25 -4.56 -25.37
N GLU A 80 -21.17 -3.60 -25.57
CA GLU A 80 -21.20 -2.32 -24.84
C GLU A 80 -21.58 -2.50 -23.36
N VAL A 81 -22.21 -3.63 -23.00
CA VAL A 81 -22.55 -3.96 -21.61
C VAL A 81 -21.32 -4.53 -20.90
N PRO A 82 -20.74 -3.81 -19.92
CA PRO A 82 -19.63 -4.31 -19.13
C PRO A 82 -20.08 -5.48 -18.24
N VAL A 83 -19.15 -6.41 -17.99
CA VAL A 83 -19.40 -7.58 -17.14
C VAL A 83 -18.57 -7.48 -15.87
N ILE A 84 -19.23 -7.46 -14.71
CA ILE A 84 -18.56 -7.41 -13.41
C ILE A 84 -18.27 -8.83 -12.91
N LEU A 85 -17.04 -9.09 -12.52
CA LEU A 85 -16.62 -10.33 -11.87
C LEU A 85 -16.47 -10.09 -10.37
N THR A 86 -17.13 -10.91 -9.56
CA THR A 86 -17.04 -10.84 -8.09
C THR A 86 -16.96 -12.24 -7.48
N GLU A 87 -16.50 -12.36 -6.24
CA GLU A 87 -16.51 -13.64 -5.52
C GLU A 87 -17.82 -13.81 -4.75
N GLY A 88 -18.59 -14.83 -5.10
CA GLY A 88 -19.77 -15.25 -4.35
C GLY A 88 -21.09 -14.78 -4.94
N GLU A 89 -22.08 -15.66 -4.84
CA GLU A 89 -23.38 -15.57 -5.50
C GLU A 89 -24.20 -14.38 -5.03
N LYS A 90 -24.19 -14.10 -3.72
CA LYS A 90 -24.92 -12.97 -3.15
C LYS A 90 -24.44 -11.63 -3.68
N LYS A 91 -23.13 -11.48 -3.88
CA LYS A 91 -22.50 -10.26 -4.40
C LYS A 91 -22.89 -10.02 -5.85
N ALA A 92 -22.81 -11.06 -6.68
CA ALA A 92 -23.27 -10.99 -8.06
C ALA A 92 -24.78 -10.70 -8.12
N GLY A 93 -25.59 -11.36 -7.28
CA GLY A 93 -27.03 -11.09 -7.17
C GLY A 93 -27.34 -9.64 -6.75
N ALA A 94 -26.60 -9.10 -5.79
CA ALA A 94 -26.73 -7.72 -5.36
C ALA A 94 -26.41 -6.73 -6.49
N LEU A 95 -25.30 -6.94 -7.21
CA LEU A 95 -24.93 -6.12 -8.38
C LEU A 95 -25.99 -6.19 -9.50
N LEU A 96 -26.50 -7.40 -9.79
CA LEU A 96 -27.59 -7.60 -10.75
C LEU A 96 -28.84 -6.81 -10.35
N SER A 97 -29.22 -6.85 -9.07
CA SER A 97 -30.37 -6.07 -8.57
C SER A 97 -30.18 -4.56 -8.74
N GLN A 98 -28.94 -4.07 -8.68
CA GLN A 98 -28.57 -2.67 -8.89
C GLN A 98 -28.42 -2.27 -10.37
N GLY A 99 -28.69 -3.21 -11.29
CA GLY A 99 -28.67 -2.96 -12.72
C GLY A 99 -27.29 -3.08 -13.36
N TYR A 100 -26.40 -3.93 -12.83
CA TYR A 100 -25.12 -4.25 -13.43
C TYR A 100 -25.07 -5.73 -13.85
N ALA A 101 -24.55 -6.04 -15.04
CA ALA A 101 -24.35 -7.43 -15.43
C ALA A 101 -23.18 -8.01 -14.62
N ALA A 102 -23.44 -8.99 -13.75
CA ALA A 102 -22.43 -9.55 -12.85
C ALA A 102 -22.43 -11.08 -12.84
N ILE A 103 -21.22 -11.66 -12.77
CA ILE A 103 -20.95 -13.09 -12.73
C ILE A 103 -20.21 -13.39 -11.43
N SER A 104 -20.64 -14.43 -10.72
CA SER A 104 -19.93 -14.91 -9.52
C SER A 104 -18.85 -15.91 -9.91
N LEU A 105 -17.62 -15.66 -9.48
CA LEU A 105 -16.53 -16.61 -9.52
C LEU A 105 -16.59 -17.53 -8.29
N PRO A 106 -16.11 -18.79 -8.40
CA PRO A 106 -16.07 -19.71 -7.27
C PRO A 106 -15.04 -19.34 -6.19
N GLY A 107 -14.15 -18.39 -6.49
CA GLY A 107 -13.14 -17.79 -5.63
C GLY A 107 -12.35 -16.75 -6.44
N ILE A 108 -11.51 -15.94 -5.78
CA ILE A 108 -10.69 -14.89 -6.45
C ILE A 108 -9.81 -15.41 -7.60
N TRP A 109 -9.36 -16.66 -7.51
CA TRP A 109 -8.55 -17.31 -8.55
C TRP A 109 -9.38 -17.97 -9.66
N GLY A 110 -10.71 -18.01 -9.52
CA GLY A 110 -11.63 -18.72 -10.43
C GLY A 110 -11.89 -18.02 -11.76
N GLY A 111 -11.23 -16.90 -12.05
CA GLY A 111 -11.28 -16.25 -13.36
C GLY A 111 -10.42 -16.96 -14.41
N ARG A 112 -9.58 -17.92 -14.02
CA ARG A 112 -8.62 -18.62 -14.88
C ARG A 112 -8.72 -20.12 -14.72
N GLU A 113 -8.22 -20.85 -15.72
CA GLU A 113 -8.15 -22.31 -15.66
C GLU A 113 -7.13 -22.79 -14.61
N PRO A 114 -7.53 -23.58 -13.59
CA PRO A 114 -6.65 -23.93 -12.47
C PRO A 114 -5.44 -24.80 -12.85
N LYS A 115 -5.54 -25.54 -13.96
CA LYS A 115 -4.55 -26.53 -14.41
C LYS A 115 -3.90 -26.18 -15.75
N ASP A 116 -4.21 -25.00 -16.30
CA ASP A 116 -3.68 -24.58 -17.59
C ASP A 116 -2.29 -23.94 -17.39
N PRO A 117 -1.23 -24.46 -18.05
CA PRO A 117 0.12 -23.92 -17.94
C PRO A 117 0.24 -22.49 -18.50
N ASP A 118 -0.59 -22.14 -19.49
CA ASP A 118 -0.67 -20.80 -20.08
C ASP A 118 -1.57 -19.86 -19.27
N LYS A 119 -2.22 -20.37 -18.21
CA LYS A 119 -3.06 -19.60 -17.27
C LYS A 119 -4.16 -18.80 -17.98
N LYS A 120 -4.77 -19.37 -19.01
CA LYS A 120 -5.83 -18.77 -19.83
C LYS A 120 -7.08 -18.43 -19.01
N LEU A 121 -7.88 -17.51 -19.58
CA LEU A 121 -9.19 -17.15 -19.03
C LEU A 121 -10.07 -18.40 -18.94
N HIS A 122 -10.83 -18.52 -17.85
CA HIS A 122 -11.72 -19.66 -17.62
C HIS A 122 -12.70 -19.87 -18.79
N HIS A 123 -12.90 -21.11 -19.23
CA HIS A 123 -13.62 -21.42 -20.46
C HIS A 123 -15.07 -20.89 -20.50
N ASP A 124 -15.71 -20.79 -19.34
CA ASP A 124 -17.08 -20.31 -19.20
C ASP A 124 -17.18 -18.78 -19.34
N LEU A 125 -16.07 -18.04 -19.23
CA LEU A 125 -16.01 -16.59 -19.42
C LEU A 125 -15.70 -16.22 -20.88
N LEU A 126 -15.03 -17.10 -21.64
CA LEU A 126 -14.66 -16.89 -23.04
C LEU A 126 -15.84 -16.46 -23.95
N PRO A 127 -17.06 -16.99 -23.82
CA PRO A 127 -18.18 -16.56 -24.67
C PRO A 127 -18.54 -15.07 -24.56
N LEU A 128 -18.16 -14.42 -23.46
CA LEU A 128 -18.36 -12.99 -23.23
C LEU A 128 -17.07 -12.18 -23.44
N ALA A 129 -15.90 -12.82 -23.49
CA ALA A 129 -14.59 -12.18 -23.63
C ALA A 129 -14.26 -11.74 -25.08
N GLN A 130 -15.21 -11.05 -25.70
CA GLN A 130 -15.12 -10.52 -27.06
C GLN A 130 -14.27 -9.25 -27.12
N GLN A 131 -13.68 -8.99 -28.29
CA GLN A 131 -12.87 -7.80 -28.53
C GLN A 131 -13.63 -6.51 -28.17
N GLY A 132 -13.00 -5.65 -27.37
CA GLY A 132 -13.54 -4.36 -26.96
C GLY A 132 -14.53 -4.39 -25.77
N ARG A 133 -15.07 -5.55 -25.36
CA ARG A 133 -15.92 -5.62 -24.16
C ARG A 133 -15.10 -5.28 -22.92
N THR A 134 -15.69 -4.53 -21.98
CA THR A 134 -15.07 -4.27 -20.67
C THR A 134 -15.51 -5.29 -19.61
N PHE A 135 -14.54 -5.92 -18.95
CA PHE A 135 -14.74 -6.60 -17.68
C PHE A 135 -14.30 -5.72 -16.52
N ILE A 136 -14.99 -5.82 -15.39
CA ILE A 136 -14.65 -5.09 -14.17
C ILE A 136 -14.51 -6.10 -13.04
N ILE A 137 -13.33 -6.21 -12.45
CA ILE A 137 -13.11 -7.06 -11.27
C ILE A 137 -13.48 -6.25 -10.03
N LEU A 138 -14.37 -6.81 -9.20
CA LEU A 138 -14.81 -6.24 -7.93
C LEU A 138 -14.81 -7.35 -6.85
N PHE A 139 -13.65 -7.55 -6.23
CA PHE A 139 -13.47 -8.49 -5.12
C PHE A 139 -13.67 -7.82 -3.76
N ASP A 140 -13.76 -8.64 -2.73
CA ASP A 140 -14.01 -8.19 -1.36
C ASP A 140 -12.92 -7.24 -0.87
N TYR A 141 -13.35 -6.27 -0.08
CA TYR A 141 -12.46 -5.52 0.79
C TYR A 141 -11.99 -6.45 1.93
N ASP A 142 -10.68 -6.53 2.14
CA ASP A 142 -10.10 -7.29 3.23
C ASP A 142 -8.94 -6.50 3.85
N GLN A 143 -8.82 -6.53 5.18
CA GLN A 143 -7.75 -5.84 5.90
C GLN A 143 -6.52 -6.74 6.06
N LYS A 144 -6.68 -8.06 6.00
CA LYS A 144 -5.60 -9.02 6.23
C LYS A 144 -4.62 -9.02 5.07
N GLN A 145 -3.35 -8.69 5.33
CA GLN A 145 -2.30 -8.56 4.30
C GLN A 145 -2.17 -9.80 3.40
N SER A 146 -2.18 -11.02 3.96
CA SER A 146 -2.09 -12.24 3.16
C SER A 146 -3.26 -12.38 2.18
N THR A 147 -4.46 -11.96 2.61
CA THR A 147 -5.65 -11.96 1.76
C THR A 147 -5.57 -10.85 0.72
N ARG A 148 -5.18 -9.63 1.12
CA ARG A 148 -4.95 -8.50 0.20
C ARG A 148 -3.93 -8.84 -0.89
N LYS A 149 -2.82 -9.49 -0.54
CA LYS A 149 -1.81 -9.98 -1.48
C LYS A 149 -2.38 -11.03 -2.43
N ALA A 150 -3.12 -12.01 -1.90
CA ALA A 150 -3.77 -13.01 -2.74
C ALA A 150 -4.81 -12.37 -3.69
N VAL A 151 -5.61 -11.41 -3.21
CA VAL A 151 -6.57 -10.63 -4.02
C VAL A 151 -5.84 -9.83 -5.09
N TYR A 152 -4.77 -9.12 -4.73
CA TYR A 152 -3.94 -8.35 -5.65
C TYR A 152 -3.37 -9.23 -6.77
N ASP A 153 -2.70 -10.32 -6.41
CA ASP A 153 -2.10 -11.25 -7.36
C ASP A 153 -3.17 -11.91 -8.25
N ALA A 154 -4.33 -12.27 -7.67
CA ALA A 154 -5.45 -12.87 -8.41
C ALA A 154 -6.10 -11.90 -9.39
N THR A 155 -6.30 -10.64 -8.98
CA THR A 155 -6.83 -9.57 -9.82
C THR A 155 -5.91 -9.30 -11.01
N LEU A 156 -4.60 -9.12 -10.77
CA LEU A 156 -3.64 -8.89 -11.85
C LEU A 156 -3.57 -10.06 -12.82
N ALA A 157 -3.53 -11.28 -12.29
CA ALA A 157 -3.44 -12.47 -13.12
C ALA A 157 -4.71 -12.68 -13.96
N THR A 158 -5.89 -12.49 -13.36
CA THR A 158 -7.18 -12.57 -14.07
C THR A 158 -7.32 -11.46 -15.10
N GLY A 159 -6.94 -10.23 -14.74
CA GLY A 159 -6.97 -9.09 -15.67
C GLY A 159 -6.10 -9.31 -16.90
N LYS A 160 -4.88 -9.81 -16.72
CA LYS A 160 -3.99 -10.17 -17.83
C LYS A 160 -4.59 -11.26 -18.74
N ALA A 161 -5.28 -12.24 -18.16
CA ALA A 161 -5.95 -13.29 -18.92
C ALA A 161 -7.16 -12.77 -19.72
N ILE A 162 -7.87 -11.77 -19.21
CA ILE A 162 -8.95 -11.06 -19.92
C ILE A 162 -8.35 -10.24 -21.08
N GLU A 163 -7.31 -9.45 -20.83
CA GLU A 163 -6.66 -8.61 -21.83
C GLU A 163 -6.10 -9.44 -23.00
N ALA A 164 -5.62 -10.66 -22.72
CA ALA A 164 -5.14 -11.59 -23.74
C ALA A 164 -6.23 -12.06 -24.73
N THR A 165 -7.51 -11.88 -24.43
CA THR A 165 -8.61 -12.18 -25.38
C THR A 165 -8.99 -10.98 -26.26
N GLY A 166 -8.35 -9.81 -26.06
CA GLY A 166 -8.72 -8.55 -26.71
C GLY A 166 -9.86 -7.80 -26.02
N ALA A 167 -10.35 -8.29 -24.87
CA ALA A 167 -11.27 -7.58 -24.00
C ALA A 167 -10.50 -6.57 -23.11
N ASN A 168 -11.18 -5.55 -22.62
CA ASN A 168 -10.62 -4.60 -21.66
C ASN A 168 -10.87 -5.08 -20.24
N CYS A 169 -9.91 -4.88 -19.33
CA CYS A 169 -10.10 -5.16 -17.90
C CYS A 169 -9.92 -3.91 -17.05
N LYS A 170 -10.85 -3.70 -16.11
CA LYS A 170 -10.77 -2.67 -15.06
C LYS A 170 -10.94 -3.30 -13.68
N VAL A 171 -10.56 -2.57 -12.65
CA VAL A 171 -10.64 -2.97 -11.24
C VAL A 171 -11.39 -1.90 -10.46
N ALA A 172 -12.51 -2.28 -9.87
CA ALA A 172 -13.26 -1.44 -8.95
C ALA A 172 -12.92 -1.84 -7.51
N LEU A 173 -12.68 -0.85 -6.65
CA LEU A 173 -12.30 -1.06 -5.26
C LEU A 173 -13.41 -0.59 -4.33
N LEU A 174 -13.79 -1.43 -3.38
CA LEU A 174 -14.67 -1.03 -2.29
C LEU A 174 -13.88 -0.19 -1.28
N PRO A 175 -14.45 0.92 -0.77
CA PRO A 175 -13.75 1.80 0.17
C PRO A 175 -13.66 1.23 1.60
N GLY A 176 -14.31 0.10 1.87
CA GLY A 176 -14.52 -0.40 3.23
C GLY A 176 -15.50 0.48 4.03
N PRO A 177 -15.75 0.14 5.31
CA PRO A 177 -15.26 -1.06 6.00
C PRO A 177 -16.03 -2.34 5.63
N GLU A 178 -17.13 -2.23 4.89
CA GLU A 178 -17.93 -3.39 4.48
C GLU A 178 -17.10 -4.32 3.59
N LYS A 179 -17.16 -5.61 3.90
CA LYS A 179 -16.34 -6.64 3.23
C LYS A 179 -16.80 -6.87 1.79
N GLY A 180 -18.06 -7.28 1.63
CA GLY A 180 -18.64 -7.57 0.32
C GLY A 180 -19.41 -6.38 -0.25
N VAL A 181 -19.58 -6.36 -1.58
CA VAL A 181 -20.44 -5.37 -2.23
C VAL A 181 -21.92 -5.52 -1.81
N ASP A 182 -22.36 -6.71 -1.43
CA ASP A 182 -23.68 -6.96 -0.86
C ASP A 182 -23.84 -6.29 0.51
N ASP A 183 -22.83 -6.41 1.38
CA ASP A 183 -22.79 -5.69 2.66
C ASP A 183 -22.76 -4.17 2.44
N PHE A 184 -21.93 -3.71 1.50
CA PHE A 184 -21.79 -2.29 1.12
C PHE A 184 -23.12 -1.67 0.65
N ILE A 185 -23.87 -2.41 -0.19
CA ILE A 185 -25.18 -1.98 -0.69
C ILE A 185 -26.19 -1.95 0.46
N THR A 186 -26.19 -2.99 1.31
CA THR A 186 -27.12 -3.10 2.44
C THR A 186 -26.91 -1.94 3.43
N ALA A 187 -25.66 -1.62 3.75
CA ALA A 187 -25.32 -0.53 4.68
C ALA A 187 -25.76 0.86 4.20
N ARG A 188 -25.86 1.07 2.88
CA ARG A 188 -26.15 2.39 2.27
C ARG A 188 -27.61 2.60 1.86
N GLY A 189 -28.43 1.55 1.88
CA GLY A 189 -29.84 1.61 1.51
C GLY A 189 -30.06 2.32 0.16
N ASP A 190 -30.94 3.31 0.12
CA ASP A 190 -31.34 4.02 -1.10
C ASP A 190 -30.18 4.77 -1.78
N SER A 191 -29.17 5.20 -1.01
CA SER A 191 -27.99 5.89 -1.56
C SER A 191 -27.02 4.97 -2.29
N ALA A 192 -27.16 3.64 -2.13
CA ALA A 192 -26.21 2.65 -2.63
C ALA A 192 -25.98 2.75 -4.14
N SER A 193 -27.04 2.99 -4.93
CA SER A 193 -26.95 3.06 -6.40
C SER A 193 -26.01 4.19 -6.88
N GLY A 194 -26.09 5.36 -6.25
CA GLY A 194 -25.23 6.50 -6.59
C GLY A 194 -23.76 6.26 -6.23
N HIS A 195 -23.50 5.70 -5.04
CA HIS A 195 -22.16 5.36 -4.60
C HIS A 195 -21.53 4.25 -5.45
N LEU A 196 -22.30 3.19 -5.73
CA LEU A 196 -21.85 2.08 -6.56
C LEU A 196 -21.55 2.53 -7.99
N SER A 197 -22.37 3.43 -8.56
CA SER A 197 -22.09 4.01 -9.87
C SER A 197 -20.78 4.80 -9.89
N ARG A 198 -20.45 5.54 -8.83
CA ARG A 198 -19.17 6.25 -8.74
C ARG A 198 -17.99 5.27 -8.67
N ILE A 199 -18.10 4.22 -7.87
CA ILE A 199 -17.05 3.18 -7.73
C ILE A 199 -16.79 2.50 -9.09
N ILE A 200 -17.85 2.12 -9.80
CA ILE A 200 -17.74 1.41 -11.08
C ILE A 200 -17.24 2.34 -12.19
N ASN A 201 -17.70 3.59 -12.24
CA ASN A 201 -17.26 4.56 -13.25
C ASN A 201 -15.79 4.96 -13.07
N ASN A 202 -15.31 5.01 -11.83
CA ASN A 202 -13.91 5.29 -11.49
C ASN A 202 -13.05 4.03 -11.37
N ALA A 203 -13.48 2.90 -11.94
CA ALA A 203 -12.68 1.68 -11.94
C ALA A 203 -11.35 1.89 -12.68
N HIS A 204 -10.28 1.43 -12.06
CA HIS A 204 -8.91 1.59 -12.51
C HIS A 204 -8.57 0.62 -13.64
N SER A 205 -7.69 1.00 -14.55
CA SER A 205 -7.03 0.05 -15.45
C SER A 205 -6.16 -0.94 -14.65
N ILE A 206 -5.75 -2.05 -15.27
CA ILE A 206 -4.83 -3.01 -14.65
C ILE A 206 -3.49 -2.36 -14.30
N GLU A 207 -3.01 -1.42 -15.12
CA GLU A 207 -1.76 -0.71 -14.86
C GLU A 207 -1.87 0.24 -13.66
N GLU A 208 -2.94 1.04 -13.60
CA GLU A 208 -3.19 1.91 -12.43
C GLU A 208 -3.37 1.08 -11.15
N TYR A 209 -4.11 -0.03 -11.20
CA TYR A 209 -4.29 -0.92 -10.07
C TYR A 209 -2.98 -1.53 -9.58
N ARG A 210 -2.06 -1.87 -10.50
CA ARG A 210 -0.71 -2.35 -10.15
C ARG A 210 0.06 -1.31 -9.33
N LEU A 211 -0.13 -0.03 -9.62
CA LEU A 211 0.55 1.07 -8.93
C LEU A 211 -0.07 1.39 -7.57
N ILE A 212 -1.41 1.45 -7.47
CA ILE A 212 -2.10 1.91 -6.24
C ILE A 212 -2.46 0.77 -5.29
N GLY A 213 -2.55 -0.46 -5.78
CA GLY A 213 -3.11 -1.60 -5.05
C GLY A 213 -2.06 -2.51 -4.40
N ASN A 214 -0.77 -2.20 -4.56
CA ASN A 214 0.33 -3.04 -4.10
C ASN A 214 0.34 -3.13 -2.55
N PRO A 215 0.01 -4.29 -1.95
CA PRO A 215 -0.10 -4.42 -0.50
C PRO A 215 1.23 -4.34 0.25
N ASN A 216 2.34 -4.20 -0.48
CA ASN A 216 3.65 -3.91 0.10
C ASN A 216 3.85 -2.41 0.37
N ASP A 217 2.96 -1.55 -0.13
CA ASP A 217 3.07 -0.09 0.01
C ASP A 217 2.25 0.46 1.21
N ASP A 218 1.36 -0.35 1.81
CA ASP A 218 0.43 0.06 2.88
C ASP A 218 0.70 -0.59 4.26
N GLU A 219 1.12 0.25 5.20
CA GLU A 219 0.85 0.23 6.65
C GLU A 219 1.24 -0.98 7.53
N LEU A 220 1.21 -0.74 8.86
CA LEU A 220 1.54 -1.67 9.93
C LEU A 220 0.35 -2.62 10.19
N ILE A 221 0.25 -3.71 9.42
CA ILE A 221 -0.88 -4.64 9.45
C ILE A 221 -0.59 -5.83 10.37
N LYS A 222 0.64 -6.34 10.34
CA LYS A 222 1.14 -7.41 11.21
C LYS A 222 1.38 -6.89 12.63
N TYR A 223 1.86 -5.66 12.74
CA TYR A 223 2.17 -5.03 14.02
C TYR A 223 1.17 -3.90 14.31
N ALA A 224 0.01 -4.27 14.84
CA ALA A 224 -0.98 -3.29 15.28
C ALA A 224 -0.35 -2.30 16.29
N PRO A 225 -0.63 -0.99 16.18
CA PRO A 225 -0.13 -0.01 17.14
C PRO A 225 -0.59 -0.34 18.57
N ASP A 226 0.35 -0.47 19.50
CA ASP A 226 0.06 -0.53 20.94
C ASP A 226 -0.42 0.83 21.44
N THR A 227 0.17 1.91 20.92
CA THR A 227 -0.20 3.29 21.24
C THR A 227 -0.51 4.04 19.94
N THR A 228 -1.73 4.57 19.83
CA THR A 228 -2.14 5.46 18.72
C THR A 228 -2.39 6.86 19.26
N LEU A 229 -1.75 7.85 18.65
CA LEU A 229 -1.78 9.25 19.04
C LEU A 229 -2.20 10.11 17.85
N CYS A 230 -2.66 11.33 18.11
CA CYS A 230 -2.87 12.35 17.09
C CYS A 230 -2.39 13.69 17.65
N VAL A 231 -1.06 13.83 17.75
CA VAL A 231 -0.41 15.02 18.32
C VAL A 231 0.54 15.66 17.31
N PRO A 232 0.59 17.01 17.22
CA PRO A 232 1.54 17.70 16.34
C PRO A 232 3.00 17.45 16.73
N TYR A 233 3.25 17.16 18.01
CA TYR A 233 4.59 17.00 18.55
C TYR A 233 4.63 15.89 19.61
N LEU A 234 5.35 14.80 19.33
CA LEU A 234 5.42 13.60 20.17
C LEU A 234 5.89 13.88 21.61
N PRO A 235 6.89 14.74 21.88
CA PRO A 235 7.31 15.05 23.25
C PRO A 235 6.22 15.61 24.18
N ASN A 236 5.09 16.07 23.64
CA ASN A 236 3.98 16.57 24.43
C ASN A 236 3.00 15.45 24.86
N ALA A 237 3.12 14.25 24.28
CA ALA A 237 2.27 13.11 24.62
C ALA A 237 2.80 12.39 25.86
N LYS A 238 1.97 12.30 26.90
CA LYS A 238 2.33 11.62 28.15
C LYS A 238 2.19 10.10 28.05
N GLU A 239 1.47 9.59 27.05
CA GLU A 239 1.26 8.14 26.88
C GLU A 239 2.47 7.41 26.30
N ILE A 240 3.48 8.14 25.81
CA ILE A 240 4.67 7.53 25.20
C ILE A 240 5.67 7.15 26.30
N ASP A 241 5.78 5.86 26.57
CA ASP A 241 6.81 5.30 27.43
C ASP A 241 7.92 4.64 26.59
N LEU A 242 9.12 5.23 26.65
CA LEU A 242 10.34 4.68 26.05
C LEU A 242 11.22 3.93 27.06
N ASN A 243 10.77 3.64 28.28
CA ASN A 243 11.59 2.94 29.29
C ASN A 243 11.54 1.40 29.16
N ARG A 244 10.78 0.88 28.20
CA ARG A 244 10.64 -0.57 27.96
C ARG A 244 11.83 -1.14 27.19
N SER A 245 12.34 -2.30 27.60
CA SER A 245 13.34 -3.06 26.83
C SER A 245 12.75 -3.71 25.58
N GLY A 246 13.59 -3.96 24.57
CA GLY A 246 13.19 -4.59 23.31
C GLY A 246 13.11 -3.60 22.14
N LEU A 247 12.48 -4.05 21.05
CA LEU A 247 12.25 -3.25 19.85
C LEU A 247 11.03 -2.32 20.03
N ILE A 248 11.24 -1.02 19.81
CA ILE A 248 10.19 0.02 19.79
C ILE A 248 10.17 0.63 18.39
N GLY A 249 9.01 0.61 17.72
CA GLY A 249 8.78 1.25 16.44
C GLY A 249 7.94 2.51 16.58
N ILE A 250 8.41 3.65 16.05
CA ILE A 250 7.71 4.93 16.04
C ILE A 250 7.34 5.28 14.60
N LYS A 251 6.05 5.15 14.24
CA LYS A 251 5.48 5.64 12.98
C LYS A 251 4.90 7.03 13.21
N SER A 252 5.54 8.07 12.66
CA SER A 252 5.06 9.45 12.81
C SER A 252 5.56 10.32 11.67
N GLU A 253 4.76 11.28 11.20
CA GLU A 253 5.13 12.19 10.10
C GLU A 253 6.47 12.92 10.32
N MET A 254 7.02 13.48 9.26
CA MET A 254 8.20 14.35 9.36
C MET A 254 7.91 15.56 10.26
N ALA A 255 8.95 16.10 10.92
CA ALA A 255 8.84 17.25 11.82
C ALA A 255 7.91 17.13 13.05
N THR A 256 7.44 15.92 13.38
CA THR A 256 6.58 15.66 14.57
C THR A 256 7.36 15.37 15.87
N GLY A 257 8.68 15.54 15.90
CA GLY A 257 9.48 15.40 17.12
C GLY A 257 9.96 13.98 17.47
N LYS A 258 10.04 13.04 16.50
CA LYS A 258 10.60 11.69 16.70
C LYS A 258 11.99 11.70 17.34
N THR A 259 12.91 12.49 16.80
CA THR A 259 14.24 12.66 17.39
C THR A 259 14.20 13.32 18.77
N SER A 260 13.29 14.28 18.97
CA SER A 260 13.18 15.03 20.22
C SER A 260 12.71 14.15 21.38
N ILE A 261 11.79 13.22 21.14
CA ILE A 261 11.35 12.32 22.21
C ILE A 261 12.46 11.34 22.62
N VAL A 262 13.25 10.87 21.66
CA VAL A 262 14.44 10.05 21.94
C VAL A 262 15.54 10.86 22.65
N LYS A 263 15.70 12.16 22.33
CA LYS A 263 16.57 13.07 23.08
C LYS A 263 16.16 13.13 24.55
N ASN A 264 14.87 13.31 24.85
CA ASN A 264 14.39 13.36 26.23
C ASN A 264 14.68 12.05 26.98
N TYR A 265 14.43 10.92 26.32
CA TYR A 265 14.78 9.61 26.86
C TYR A 265 16.28 9.50 27.21
N ARG A 266 17.17 9.91 26.30
CA ARG A 266 18.62 9.91 26.54
C ARG A 266 19.04 10.83 27.69
N LEU A 267 18.42 12.01 27.81
CA LEU A 267 18.72 12.94 28.90
C LEU A 267 18.42 12.35 30.28
N ASN A 268 17.47 11.42 30.35
CA ASN A 268 17.12 10.67 31.56
C ASN A 268 18.00 9.41 31.77
N HIS A 269 18.79 9.01 30.77
CA HIS A 269 19.65 7.82 30.77
C HIS A 269 21.09 8.18 30.37
N ARG A 270 21.69 9.17 31.04
CA ARG A 270 23.00 9.74 30.63
C ARG A 270 24.16 8.74 30.67
N ASP A 271 24.07 7.75 31.55
CA ASP A 271 25.12 6.73 31.73
C ASP A 271 24.98 5.55 30.76
N ALA A 272 23.86 5.46 30.04
CA ALA A 272 23.61 4.39 29.08
C ALA A 272 24.51 4.54 27.84
N ARG A 273 25.07 3.42 27.38
CA ARG A 273 25.78 3.39 26.09
C ARG A 273 24.77 3.52 24.96
N PHE A 274 24.91 4.55 24.15
CA PHE A 274 23.94 4.97 23.14
C PHE A 274 24.54 4.95 21.75
N LEU A 275 23.90 4.28 20.79
CA LEU A 275 24.30 4.26 19.39
C LEU A 275 23.21 4.87 18.52
N VAL A 276 23.57 5.81 17.66
CA VAL A 276 22.71 6.33 16.60
C VAL A 276 23.20 5.80 15.27
N LEU A 277 22.33 5.07 14.57
CA LEU A 277 22.58 4.56 13.23
C LEU A 277 21.81 5.40 12.21
N GLY A 278 22.52 5.93 11.22
CA GLY A 278 21.94 6.62 10.09
C GLY A 278 22.45 6.11 8.74
N HIS A 279 21.89 6.61 7.65
CA HIS A 279 22.28 6.24 6.28
C HIS A 279 22.97 7.39 5.51
N ARG A 280 22.93 8.64 6.02
CA ARG A 280 23.60 9.82 5.43
C ARG A 280 24.40 10.57 6.48
N ILE A 281 25.65 10.92 6.14
CA ILE A 281 26.55 11.64 7.07
C ILE A 281 26.06 13.06 7.41
N THR A 282 25.41 13.75 6.45
CA THR A 282 24.89 15.11 6.66
C THR A 282 23.76 15.12 7.69
N LEU A 283 22.77 14.24 7.52
CA LEU A 283 21.68 14.06 8.48
C LEU A 283 22.21 13.62 9.84
N LEU A 284 23.13 12.66 9.85
CA LEU A 284 23.73 12.14 11.09
C LEU A 284 24.52 13.21 11.86
N ARG A 285 25.21 14.12 11.17
CA ARG A 285 25.91 15.27 11.76
C ARG A 285 24.96 16.29 12.37
N GLU A 286 23.77 16.46 11.82
CA GLU A 286 22.71 17.27 12.43
C GLU A 286 22.18 16.59 13.71
N LEU A 287 21.88 15.29 13.62
CA LEU A 287 21.38 14.50 14.75
C LEU A 287 22.36 14.45 15.93
N SER A 288 23.67 14.46 15.66
CA SER A 288 24.71 14.36 16.70
C SER A 288 24.90 15.63 17.53
N GLN A 289 24.40 16.79 17.08
CA GLN A 289 24.58 18.06 17.77
C GLN A 289 24.06 18.04 19.22
N VAL A 290 24.65 18.89 20.07
CA VAL A 290 24.24 19.04 21.49
C VAL A 290 22.76 19.43 21.63
N SER A 291 22.25 20.23 20.68
CA SER A 291 20.84 20.62 20.62
C SER A 291 19.89 19.46 20.27
N LYS A 292 20.41 18.33 19.78
CA LYS A 292 19.69 17.12 19.39
C LYS A 292 20.10 15.96 20.31
N LEU A 293 20.74 14.91 19.80
CA LEU A 293 21.03 13.70 20.56
C LEU A 293 22.33 13.79 21.39
N ASN A 294 23.15 14.83 21.17
CA ASN A 294 24.41 15.05 21.89
C ASN A 294 25.32 13.81 21.90
N THR A 295 25.71 13.36 20.70
CA THR A 295 26.54 12.17 20.47
C THR A 295 27.83 12.56 19.74
N SER A 296 28.89 11.76 19.91
CA SER A 296 30.11 11.94 19.13
C SER A 296 29.91 11.37 17.73
N LEU A 297 30.19 12.18 16.70
CA LEU A 297 30.13 11.71 15.32
C LEU A 297 31.39 10.90 14.98
N TYR A 298 31.22 9.72 14.37
CA TYR A 298 32.33 8.82 14.07
C TYR A 298 33.45 9.45 13.21
N SER A 299 33.10 10.39 12.31
CA SER A 299 34.05 11.07 11.44
C SER A 299 34.96 12.06 12.16
N ASP A 300 34.54 12.49 13.35
CA ASP A 300 35.22 13.51 14.15
C ASP A 300 36.09 12.87 15.25
N LEU A 301 36.08 11.53 15.35
CA LEU A 301 36.85 10.76 16.33
C LEU A 301 38.14 10.17 15.72
N PRO A 302 39.25 10.15 16.48
CA PRO A 302 40.47 9.46 16.05
C PRO A 302 40.27 7.95 15.87
N ALA A 303 41.10 7.33 15.03
CA ALA A 303 41.13 5.88 14.86
C ALA A 303 41.33 5.16 16.21
N GLY A 304 40.53 4.12 16.47
CA GLY A 304 40.59 3.33 17.70
C GLY A 304 39.84 3.92 18.91
N GLN A 305 39.19 5.09 18.77
CA GLN A 305 38.34 5.66 19.83
C GLN A 305 36.84 5.39 19.67
N LEU A 306 36.42 4.87 18.53
CA LEU A 306 35.00 4.62 18.22
C LEU A 306 34.29 3.76 19.27
N ASP A 307 34.96 2.72 19.79
CA ASP A 307 34.36 1.81 20.78
C ASP A 307 34.41 2.35 22.22
N LYS A 308 35.19 3.42 22.46
CA LYS A 308 35.41 3.98 23.81
C LYS A 308 34.38 5.04 24.20
N VAL A 309 33.75 5.69 23.23
CA VAL A 309 32.73 6.70 23.52
C VAL A 309 31.44 6.07 24.00
N ASN A 310 30.80 6.69 24.99
CA ASN A 310 29.52 6.22 25.51
C ASN A 310 28.35 6.51 24.56
N ALA A 311 28.43 7.57 23.76
CA ALA A 311 27.36 7.95 22.85
C ALA A 311 27.92 8.23 21.45
N LEU A 312 27.62 7.36 20.49
CA LEU A 312 28.20 7.38 19.14
C LEU A 312 27.10 7.58 18.08
N SER A 313 27.38 8.44 17.10
CA SER A 313 26.64 8.52 15.83
C SER A 313 27.48 7.96 14.70
N ILE A 314 27.00 6.93 14.01
CA ILE A 314 27.71 6.30 12.88
C ILE A 314 26.77 5.99 11.70
N THR A 315 27.30 6.06 10.48
CA THR A 315 26.57 5.60 9.30
C THR A 315 26.64 4.09 9.16
N ILE A 316 25.62 3.49 8.56
CA ILE A 316 25.57 2.05 8.34
C ILE A 316 26.77 1.54 7.50
N ASP A 317 27.26 2.33 6.54
CA ASP A 317 28.45 2.01 5.74
C ASP A 317 29.71 1.83 6.57
N SER A 318 29.81 2.52 7.71
CA SER A 318 30.98 2.46 8.60
C SER A 318 30.76 1.55 9.81
N LEU A 319 29.60 0.90 9.93
CA LEU A 319 29.27 0.09 11.11
C LEU A 319 30.24 -1.08 11.32
N TYR A 320 30.74 -1.68 10.23
CA TYR A 320 31.71 -2.78 10.28
C TYR A 320 33.05 -2.40 10.91
N LYS A 321 33.33 -1.09 11.08
CA LYS A 321 34.56 -0.60 11.71
C LYS A 321 34.51 -0.67 13.23
N LEU A 322 33.34 -0.87 13.82
CA LEU A 322 33.20 -1.07 15.27
C LEU A 322 33.58 -2.50 15.65
N LYS A 323 34.30 -2.64 16.75
CA LYS A 323 34.62 -3.97 17.28
C LYS A 323 33.37 -4.54 17.92
N THR A 324 33.01 -5.77 17.60
CA THR A 324 31.87 -6.45 18.21
C THR A 324 32.24 -7.06 19.57
N ALA A 325 33.46 -7.58 19.73
CA ALA A 325 33.91 -8.18 20.99
C ALA A 325 33.82 -7.19 22.17
N ALA A 326 33.01 -7.53 23.20
CA ALA A 326 32.77 -6.75 24.41
C ALA A 326 32.15 -5.36 24.23
N ASN A 327 31.95 -4.87 23.01
CA ASN A 327 31.23 -3.62 22.76
C ASN A 327 29.73 -3.91 22.70
N LYS A 328 28.96 -3.29 23.59
CA LYS A 328 27.50 -3.36 23.61
C LYS A 328 26.95 -1.97 23.84
N TYR A 329 25.73 -1.76 23.36
CA TYR A 329 24.97 -0.54 23.57
C TYR A 329 23.72 -0.88 24.37
N ASP A 330 23.37 -0.05 25.35
CA ASP A 330 22.12 -0.19 26.08
C ASP A 330 20.94 0.18 25.19
N CYS A 331 21.08 1.26 24.41
CA CYS A 331 20.07 1.72 23.46
C CYS A 331 20.67 2.00 22.08
N ILE A 332 20.01 1.50 21.04
CA ILE A 332 20.29 1.83 19.64
C ILE A 332 19.10 2.60 19.07
N PHE A 333 19.35 3.79 18.55
CA PHE A 333 18.36 4.59 17.84
C PHE A 333 18.65 4.61 16.33
N ILE A 334 17.61 4.34 15.53
CA ILE A 334 17.67 4.34 14.08
C ILE A 334 16.60 5.28 13.54
N ASP A 335 17.02 6.47 13.12
CA ASP A 335 16.13 7.42 12.44
C ASP A 335 16.08 7.08 10.94
N GLU A 336 14.92 7.28 10.32
CA GLU A 336 14.64 6.87 8.95
C GLU A 336 14.97 5.38 8.72
N ALA A 337 14.43 4.54 9.60
CA ALA A 337 14.76 3.12 9.69
C ALA A 337 14.57 2.36 8.37
N ARG A 338 13.57 2.71 7.56
CA ARG A 338 13.34 2.10 6.25
C ARG A 338 14.49 2.42 5.28
N GLN A 339 15.01 3.65 5.34
CA GLN A 339 16.14 4.06 4.51
C GLN A 339 17.44 3.39 4.96
N VAL A 340 17.65 3.24 6.27
CA VAL A 340 18.81 2.50 6.82
C VAL A 340 18.78 1.03 6.38
N MET A 341 17.63 0.37 6.49
CA MET A 341 17.44 -1.00 6.00
C MET A 341 17.75 -1.11 4.50
N ASN A 342 17.11 -0.28 3.67
CA ASN A 342 17.29 -0.31 2.22
C ASN A 342 18.75 -0.05 1.83
N HIS A 343 19.41 0.90 2.50
CA HIS A 343 20.81 1.22 2.26
C HIS A 343 21.73 0.05 2.61
N ALA A 344 21.55 -0.57 3.77
CA ALA A 344 22.32 -1.77 4.16
C ALA A 344 22.21 -2.91 3.13
N LEU A 345 21.01 -3.13 2.60
CA LEU A 345 20.71 -4.23 1.69
C LEU A 345 21.14 -3.97 0.25
N SER A 346 21.01 -2.73 -0.24
CA SER A 346 21.06 -2.44 -1.67
C SER A 346 22.08 -1.40 -2.10
N ALA A 347 22.58 -0.54 -1.19
CA ALA A 347 23.45 0.56 -1.59
C ALA A 347 24.77 0.05 -2.20
N ALA A 348 25.20 0.69 -3.29
CA ALA A 348 26.45 0.37 -3.97
C ALA A 348 27.66 0.61 -3.06
N THR A 349 27.59 1.62 -2.18
CA THR A 349 28.66 1.95 -1.21
C THR A 349 28.88 0.85 -0.18
N CYS A 350 27.84 0.08 0.15
CA CYS A 350 27.94 -1.08 1.04
C CYS A 350 28.45 -2.34 0.31
N LYS A 351 28.55 -2.35 -1.03
CA LYS A 351 28.77 -3.59 -1.82
C LYS A 351 29.99 -4.39 -1.39
N GLN A 352 31.11 -3.73 -1.09
CA GLN A 352 32.36 -4.39 -0.72
C GLN A 352 32.32 -5.02 0.68
N HIS A 353 31.64 -4.37 1.63
CA HIS A 353 31.62 -4.78 3.04
C HIS A 353 30.24 -5.22 3.53
N ARG A 354 29.32 -5.58 2.62
CA ARG A 354 27.90 -5.79 2.96
C ARG A 354 27.74 -6.89 4.00
N GLN A 355 28.51 -7.97 3.85
CA GLN A 355 28.46 -9.08 4.79
C GLN A 355 28.90 -8.63 6.19
N GLU A 356 30.04 -7.95 6.31
CA GLU A 356 30.53 -7.46 7.62
C GLU A 356 29.59 -6.43 8.24
N ILE A 357 29.00 -5.55 7.42
CA ILE A 357 27.99 -4.57 7.85
C ILE A 357 26.78 -5.29 8.44
N LEU A 358 26.20 -6.26 7.72
CA LEU A 358 25.02 -7.00 8.18
C LEU A 358 25.30 -7.85 9.41
N MET A 359 26.48 -8.47 9.49
CA MET A 359 26.91 -9.21 10.69
C MET A 359 27.07 -8.28 11.90
N SER A 360 27.68 -7.12 11.72
CA SER A 360 27.85 -6.11 12.78
C SER A 360 26.51 -5.54 13.22
N LEU A 361 25.63 -5.21 12.26
CA LEU A 361 24.27 -4.77 12.52
C LEU A 361 23.51 -5.82 13.34
N MET A 362 23.51 -7.08 12.90
CA MET A 362 22.86 -8.17 13.63
C MET A 362 23.40 -8.30 15.04
N TYR A 363 24.73 -8.23 15.24
CA TYR A 363 25.35 -8.31 16.56
C TYR A 363 24.88 -7.16 17.49
N PHE A 364 24.96 -5.91 17.04
CA PHE A 364 24.59 -4.76 17.86
C PHE A 364 23.08 -4.73 18.15
N ILE A 365 22.25 -4.96 17.14
CA ILE A 365 20.79 -5.00 17.30
C ILE A 365 20.36 -6.13 18.23
N ARG A 366 20.99 -7.31 18.16
CA ARG A 366 20.68 -8.44 19.05
C ARG A 366 21.11 -8.20 20.50
N SER A 367 22.28 -7.61 20.69
CA SER A 367 22.89 -7.44 22.02
C SER A 367 22.37 -6.23 22.80
N ALA A 368 21.71 -5.28 22.14
CA ALA A 368 21.17 -4.10 22.79
C ALA A 368 20.03 -4.42 23.75
N LYS A 369 19.91 -3.69 24.87
CA LYS A 369 18.73 -3.83 25.76
C LYS A 369 17.49 -3.26 25.07
N GLN A 370 17.66 -2.20 24.30
CA GLN A 370 16.59 -1.52 23.60
C GLN A 370 17.03 -1.08 22.20
N VAL A 371 16.11 -1.19 21.24
CA VAL A 371 16.28 -0.69 19.87
C VAL A 371 15.07 0.16 19.53
N ILE A 372 15.27 1.44 19.26
CA ILE A 372 14.22 2.38 18.86
C ILE A 372 14.39 2.65 17.36
N ILE A 373 13.40 2.28 16.56
CA ILE A 373 13.33 2.58 15.14
C ILE A 373 12.25 3.62 14.87
N ALA A 374 12.55 4.61 14.04
CA ALA A 374 11.66 5.73 13.76
C ALA A 374 11.57 5.99 12.26
N ASP A 375 10.36 6.14 11.73
CA ASP A 375 10.15 6.48 10.31
C ASP A 375 8.75 7.11 10.10
N ALA A 376 8.59 7.93 9.06
CA ALA A 376 7.27 8.40 8.62
C ALA A 376 6.50 7.31 7.87
N HIS A 377 7.22 6.46 7.16
CA HIS A 377 6.66 5.37 6.34
C HIS A 377 7.04 4.01 6.92
N LEU A 378 7.07 3.89 8.25
CA LEU A 378 7.36 2.63 8.94
C LEU A 378 6.31 1.58 8.54
N ASP A 379 6.79 0.43 8.06
CA ASP A 379 5.99 -0.69 7.56
C ASP A 379 6.39 -2.01 8.24
N ASP A 380 5.59 -3.05 8.03
CA ASP A 380 5.81 -4.36 8.64
C ASP A 380 7.14 -5.00 8.22
N ASN A 381 7.58 -4.75 6.98
CA ASN A 381 8.85 -5.26 6.46
C ASN A 381 10.05 -4.67 7.20
N THR A 382 10.02 -3.37 7.45
CA THR A 382 11.04 -2.67 8.23
C THR A 382 11.09 -3.21 9.66
N ILE A 383 9.93 -3.42 10.29
CA ILE A 383 9.88 -4.03 11.63
C ILE A 383 10.39 -5.47 11.62
N ASP A 384 9.98 -6.28 10.64
CA ASP A 384 10.42 -7.66 10.50
C ASP A 384 11.92 -7.79 10.34
N PHE A 385 12.54 -6.89 9.56
CA PHE A 385 13.99 -6.84 9.38
C PHE A 385 14.73 -6.66 10.71
N PHE A 386 14.33 -5.67 11.51
CA PHE A 386 14.98 -5.43 12.81
C PHE A 386 14.59 -6.49 13.85
N ARG A 387 13.32 -6.93 13.89
CA ARG A 387 12.84 -7.99 14.79
C ARG A 387 13.57 -9.31 14.56
N ALA A 388 13.87 -9.67 13.31
CA ALA A 388 14.62 -10.88 13.00
C ALA A 388 16.03 -10.91 13.62
N MET A 389 16.59 -9.75 13.97
CA MET A 389 17.87 -9.64 14.64
C MET A 389 17.74 -9.68 16.17
N ARG A 390 16.55 -9.44 16.72
CA ARG A 390 16.24 -9.47 18.15
C ARG A 390 16.09 -10.90 18.70
N PRO A 391 16.11 -11.10 20.02
CA PRO A 391 15.83 -12.41 20.63
C PRO A 391 14.51 -13.03 20.15
N VAL A 392 14.51 -14.35 19.98
CA VAL A 392 13.34 -15.10 19.53
C VAL A 392 12.18 -14.92 20.52
N GLY A 393 10.99 -14.65 19.99
CA GLY A 393 9.78 -14.42 20.80
C GLY A 393 9.59 -12.96 21.25
N GLU A 394 10.56 -12.07 21.02
CA GLU A 394 10.37 -10.65 21.32
C GLU A 394 9.21 -10.07 20.50
N VAL A 395 8.34 -9.32 21.18
CA VAL A 395 7.20 -8.62 20.60
C VAL A 395 7.52 -7.13 20.60
N PRO A 396 7.56 -6.46 19.43
CA PRO A 396 7.86 -5.04 19.36
C PRO A 396 6.72 -4.20 19.95
N LEU A 397 7.07 -3.06 20.54
CA LEU A 397 6.13 -2.00 20.91
C LEU A 397 5.98 -1.05 19.73
N ILE A 398 4.76 -0.79 19.28
CA ILE A 398 4.46 0.09 18.14
C ILE A 398 3.71 1.33 18.60
N ILE A 399 4.32 2.49 18.35
CA ILE A 399 3.74 3.82 18.57
C ILE A 399 3.42 4.42 17.20
N LYS A 400 2.14 4.72 16.96
CA LYS A 400 1.67 5.39 15.74
C LYS A 400 1.13 6.77 16.10
N ASN A 401 1.58 7.79 15.37
CA ASN A 401 1.01 9.12 15.43
C ASN A 401 0.35 9.45 14.09
N ASP A 402 -0.98 9.57 14.11
CA ASP A 402 -1.83 9.83 12.95
C ASP A 402 -1.96 11.33 12.64
N TYR A 403 -1.26 12.20 13.38
CA TYR A 403 -1.20 13.61 13.07
C TYR A 403 -0.67 13.83 11.66
N LYS A 404 -1.46 14.54 10.86
CA LYS A 404 -1.10 15.00 9.52
C LYS A 404 -0.77 16.48 9.58
N SER A 405 0.38 16.84 9.05
CA SER A 405 0.77 18.24 8.91
C SER A 405 -0.27 19.00 8.06
N PRO A 406 -0.54 20.27 8.36
CA PRO A 406 -1.45 21.07 7.55
C PRO A 406 -1.02 21.05 6.07
N SER A 407 -2.00 20.98 5.18
CA SER A 407 -1.76 21.07 3.73
C SER A 407 -1.03 22.37 3.40
N ARG A 408 -0.10 22.30 2.45
CA ARG A 408 0.57 23.47 1.89
C ARG A 408 0.02 23.74 0.50
N ASP A 409 -0.02 25.00 0.10
CA ASP A 409 -0.33 25.34 -1.28
C ASP A 409 0.74 24.76 -2.21
N VAL A 410 0.31 23.90 -3.13
CA VAL A 410 1.18 23.28 -4.14
C VAL A 410 0.84 23.89 -5.49
N TYR A 411 1.83 24.53 -6.11
CA TYR A 411 1.72 25.06 -7.46
C TYR A 411 2.55 24.20 -8.40
N TYR A 412 1.89 23.63 -9.42
CA TYR A 412 2.55 22.85 -10.45
C TYR A 412 2.81 23.70 -11.69
N TYR A 413 4.04 23.66 -12.20
CA TYR A 413 4.48 24.44 -13.35
C TYR A 413 4.86 23.50 -14.49
N GLN A 414 4.12 23.52 -15.59
CA GLN A 414 4.44 22.80 -16.82
C GLN A 414 5.03 23.74 -17.86
N GLY A 415 6.06 23.29 -18.57
CA GLY A 415 6.69 24.01 -19.67
C GLY A 415 7.85 23.22 -20.25
N ASN A 416 8.27 23.60 -21.47
CA ASN A 416 9.45 23.01 -22.12
C ASN A 416 10.77 23.55 -21.53
N ASP A 417 10.70 24.58 -20.68
CA ASP A 417 11.83 25.14 -19.96
C ASP A 417 11.46 25.52 -18.52
N SER A 418 12.46 25.95 -17.74
CA SER A 418 12.29 26.38 -16.35
C SER A 418 12.12 27.89 -16.20
N SER A 419 11.99 28.64 -17.30
CA SER A 419 12.05 30.11 -17.31
C SER A 419 10.96 30.74 -16.44
N ALA A 420 9.73 30.22 -16.53
CA ALA A 420 8.60 30.69 -15.73
C ALA A 420 8.79 30.43 -14.22
N LEU A 421 9.34 29.27 -13.86
CA LEU A 421 9.67 28.92 -12.48
C LEU A 421 10.75 29.86 -11.93
N VAL A 422 11.82 30.07 -12.70
CA VAL A 422 12.93 30.95 -12.33
C VAL A 422 12.46 32.39 -12.14
N ALA A 423 11.60 32.90 -13.03
CA ALA A 423 11.05 34.25 -12.91
C ALA A 423 10.25 34.44 -11.60
N LYS A 424 9.45 33.43 -11.21
CA LYS A 424 8.73 33.46 -9.93
C LYS A 424 9.67 33.39 -8.72
N LEU A 425 10.71 32.57 -8.77
CA LEU A 425 11.71 32.48 -7.70
C LEU A 425 12.43 33.83 -7.52
N VAL A 426 12.86 34.45 -8.62
CA VAL A 426 13.48 35.79 -8.60
C VAL A 426 12.52 36.84 -8.04
N ALA A 427 11.25 36.83 -8.45
CA ALA A 427 10.25 37.76 -7.92
C ALA A 427 10.02 37.56 -6.41
N ALA A 428 9.94 36.32 -5.94
CA ALA A 428 9.80 36.01 -4.51
C ALA A 428 11.01 36.51 -3.69
N ILE A 429 12.22 36.31 -4.20
CA ILE A 429 13.46 36.81 -3.58
C ILE A 429 13.45 38.34 -3.55
N LYS A 430 13.10 39.01 -4.64
CA LYS A 430 13.00 40.49 -4.70
C LYS A 430 11.97 41.07 -3.73
N GLN A 431 10.94 40.30 -3.40
CA GLN A 431 9.95 40.64 -2.37
C GLN A 431 10.46 40.35 -0.93
N GLY A 432 11.72 39.96 -0.76
CA GLY A 432 12.30 39.64 0.54
C GLY A 432 11.88 38.29 1.13
N LYS A 433 11.26 37.40 0.34
CA LYS A 433 10.87 36.06 0.82
C LYS A 433 12.11 35.16 0.94
N ARG A 434 12.14 34.32 1.97
CA ARG A 434 13.14 33.24 2.10
C ARG A 434 12.72 32.07 1.22
N VAL A 435 13.53 31.78 0.19
CA VAL A 435 13.23 30.77 -0.82
C VAL A 435 14.27 29.65 -0.75
N MET A 436 13.80 28.40 -0.71
CA MET A 436 14.65 27.21 -0.83
C MET A 436 14.40 26.56 -2.18
N VAL A 437 15.47 26.26 -2.91
CA VAL A 437 15.38 25.57 -4.21
C VAL A 437 16.17 24.27 -4.14
N VAL A 438 15.55 23.17 -4.55
CA VAL A 438 16.15 21.84 -4.55
C VAL A 438 16.17 21.27 -5.96
N SER A 439 17.24 20.57 -6.31
CA SER A 439 17.39 19.84 -7.57
C SER A 439 18.35 18.67 -7.36
N ASP A 440 18.10 17.59 -8.07
CA ASP A 440 18.97 16.42 -8.23
C ASP A 440 20.21 16.70 -9.11
N SER A 441 20.29 17.86 -9.75
CA SER A 441 21.39 18.27 -10.62
C SER A 441 22.20 19.42 -9.99
N LYS A 442 23.44 19.11 -9.59
CA LYS A 442 24.41 20.12 -9.12
C LYS A 442 24.59 21.25 -10.14
N LYS A 443 24.63 20.92 -11.43
CA LYS A 443 24.75 21.90 -12.52
C LYS A 443 23.55 22.85 -12.56
N THR A 444 22.36 22.35 -12.29
CA THR A 444 21.14 23.17 -12.25
C THR A 444 21.16 24.13 -11.07
N ILE A 445 21.56 23.68 -9.88
CA ILE A 445 21.70 24.54 -8.70
C ILE A 445 22.70 25.68 -8.94
N LEU A 446 23.88 25.38 -9.48
CA LEU A 446 24.90 26.40 -9.77
C LEU A 446 24.42 27.45 -10.78
N LYS A 447 23.63 27.04 -11.80
CA LYS A 447 23.03 27.98 -12.74
C LYS A 447 22.02 28.90 -12.06
N LEU A 448 21.18 28.35 -11.19
CA LEU A 448 20.18 29.14 -10.47
C LEU A 448 20.83 30.13 -9.51
N GLU A 449 21.88 29.71 -8.81
CA GLU A 449 22.68 30.59 -7.95
C GLU A 449 23.26 31.78 -8.72
N ALA A 450 23.84 31.55 -9.90
CA ALA A 450 24.34 32.62 -10.77
C ALA A 450 23.22 33.60 -11.17
N VAL A 451 22.04 33.08 -11.57
CA VAL A 451 20.88 33.91 -11.94
C VAL A 451 20.35 34.72 -10.76
N PHE A 452 20.32 34.15 -9.55
CA PHE A 452 19.87 34.86 -8.36
C PHE A 452 20.85 35.96 -7.95
N ASN A 453 22.15 35.70 -8.02
CA ASN A 453 23.19 36.69 -7.78
C ASN A 453 23.11 37.88 -8.76
N GLU A 454 22.88 37.60 -10.04
CA GLU A 454 22.76 38.63 -11.08
C GLU A 454 21.47 39.46 -10.92
N LYS A 455 20.32 38.80 -10.69
CA LYS A 455 19.01 39.45 -10.77
C LYS A 455 18.47 39.98 -9.45
N ALA A 456 18.94 39.46 -8.31
CA ALA A 456 18.46 39.83 -6.98
C ALA A 456 19.55 40.42 -6.07
N GLY A 457 20.78 40.58 -6.57
CA GLY A 457 21.92 41.12 -5.83
C GLY A 457 22.70 40.05 -5.08
N HIS A 458 23.96 40.34 -4.75
CA HIS A 458 24.81 39.41 -4.00
C HIS A 458 24.30 39.23 -2.57
N GLN A 459 23.72 38.07 -2.31
CA GLN A 459 23.42 37.57 -0.98
C GLN A 459 24.21 36.28 -0.74
N LYS A 460 24.54 36.02 0.52
CA LYS A 460 25.13 34.74 0.93
C LYS A 460 24.01 33.69 0.91
N TRP A 461 23.94 32.89 -0.15
CA TRP A 461 23.05 31.74 -0.25
C TRP A 461 23.62 30.61 0.62
N ILE A 462 22.79 30.03 1.50
CA ILE A 462 23.16 28.89 2.38
C ILE A 462 22.51 27.63 1.83
#